data_AF-A0A533YIH0-F1
#
_entry.id   AF-A0A533YIH0-F1
#
_cell.length_a   1.000
_cell.length_b   1.000
_cell.length_c   1.000
_cell.angle_alpha   90.00
_cell.angle_beta   90.00
_cell.angle_gamma   90.00
#
_symmetry.space_group_name_H-M   'P 1'
#
loop_
_entity.id
_entity.type
_entity.pdbx_description
1 polymer ?
#
loop_
_entity_poly.entity_id
_entity_poly.type
_entity_poly.pdbx_seq_one_letter_code
_entity_poly.pdbx_strand_id
1 'polypeptide(L)'
;MSDTFLDIFRALKRWWMAFASALGWVNTRILLSIVYFTLFALGAVVLRILRKDLLNRKANEGVSYWARRDQIGDSLERSRHQF
;
A
#
# COMPACT_ATOMS: atom_id res chain seq x y z
N MET A 1 44.77 -34.85 9.22
CA MET A 1 43.44 -35.08 9.84
C MET A 1 42.86 -33.82 10.49
N SER A 2 43.68 -32.82 10.81
CA SER A 2 43.27 -31.48 11.27
C SER A 2 42.69 -30.59 10.17
N ASP A 3 43.10 -30.79 8.91
CA ASP A 3 42.80 -29.88 7.81
C ASP A 3 41.34 -29.99 7.35
N THR A 4 40.80 -31.22 7.31
CA THR A 4 39.40 -31.49 6.96
C THR A 4 38.42 -30.92 7.97
N PHE A 5 38.76 -30.92 9.27
CA PHE A 5 37.92 -30.35 10.32
C PHE A 5 37.78 -28.83 10.14
N LEU A 6 38.90 -28.12 9.96
CA LEU A 6 38.92 -26.67 9.76
C LEU A 6 38.17 -26.24 8.49
N ASP A 7 38.23 -27.04 7.43
CA ASP A 7 37.51 -26.78 6.18
C ASP A 7 35.98 -26.86 6.36
N ILE A 8 35.49 -27.81 7.16
CA ILE A 8 34.07 -27.93 7.50
C ILE A 8 33.57 -26.68 8.25
N PHE A 9 34.30 -26.21 9.27
CA PHE A 9 33.90 -24.98 9.99
C PHE A 9 33.96 -23.74 9.09
N ARG A 10 34.94 -23.68 8.19
CA ARG A 10 35.08 -22.55 7.27
C ARG A 10 33.93 -22.50 6.27
N ALA A 11 33.51 -23.66 5.75
CA ALA A 11 32.33 -23.78 4.88
C ALA A 11 31.04 -23.45 5.63
N LEU A 12 30.86 -24.01 6.83
CA LEU A 12 29.69 -23.76 7.69
C LEU A 12 29.55 -22.27 8.03
N LYS A 13 30.64 -21.63 8.44
CA LYS A 13 30.67 -20.18 8.71
C LYS A 13 30.28 -19.38 7.48
N ARG A 14 30.76 -19.74 6.28
CA ARG A 14 30.43 -19.03 5.04
C ARG A 14 28.93 -19.09 4.74
N TRP A 15 28.33 -20.27 4.88
CA TRP A 15 26.88 -20.44 4.73
C TRP A 15 26.09 -19.69 5.81
N TRP A 16 26.54 -19.76 7.07
CA TRP A 16 25.91 -19.06 8.18
C TRP A 16 25.92 -17.54 7.99
N MET A 17 27.05 -16.97 7.54
CA MET A 17 27.15 -15.53 7.27
C MET A 17 26.26 -15.11 6.09
N ALA A 18 26.15 -15.94 5.05
CA ALA A 18 25.24 -15.69 3.94
C ALA A 18 23.77 -15.71 4.40
N PHE A 19 23.40 -16.67 5.27
CA PHE A 19 22.08 -16.75 5.88
C PHE A 19 21.77 -15.53 6.74
N ALA A 20 22.69 -15.13 7.62
CA ALA A 20 22.53 -13.93 8.45
C ALA A 20 22.34 -12.66 7.61
N SER A 21 23.09 -12.52 6.51
CA SER A 21 22.95 -11.41 5.58
C SER A 21 21.60 -11.41 4.87
N ALA A 22 21.12 -12.58 4.43
CA ALA A 22 19.80 -12.73 3.83
C ALA A 22 18.69 -12.39 4.84
N LEU A 23 18.83 -12.83 6.08
CA LEU A 23 17.88 -12.56 7.15
C LEU A 23 17.77 -11.06 7.45
N GLY A 24 18.90 -10.34 7.46
CA GLY A 24 18.91 -8.87 7.59
C GLY A 24 18.16 -8.18 6.44
N TRP A 25 18.42 -8.58 5.20
CA TRP A 25 17.78 -8.04 4.00
C TRP A 25 16.27 -8.32 3.96
N VAL A 26 15.84 -9.49 4.44
CA VAL A 26 14.43 -9.86 4.59
C VAL A 26 13.79 -9.07 5.73
N ASN A 27 14.45 -8.97 6.88
CA ASN A 27 13.92 -8.27 8.05
C ASN A 27 13.59 -6.81 7.76
N THR A 28 14.47 -6.08 7.07
CA THR A 28 14.21 -4.69 6.69
C THR A 28 12.95 -4.56 5.82
N ARG A 29 12.76 -5.46 4.84
CA ARG A 29 11.56 -5.48 3.99
C ARG A 29 10.30 -5.84 4.75
N ILE A 30 10.38 -6.81 5.65
CA ILE A 30 9.26 -7.22 6.49
C ILE A 30 8.84 -6.06 7.38
N LEU A 31 9.79 -5.42 8.06
CA LEU A 31 9.50 -4.30 8.94
C LEU A 31 8.89 -3.13 8.17
N LEU A 32 9.46 -2.76 7.02
CA LEU A 32 8.92 -1.73 6.13
C LEU A 32 7.50 -2.07 5.66
N SER A 33 7.27 -3.31 5.23
CA SER A 33 5.96 -3.78 4.79
C SER A 33 4.94 -3.69 5.92
N ILE A 34 5.27 -4.22 7.10
CA ILE A 34 4.38 -4.18 8.26
C ILE A 34 4.04 -2.74 8.62
N VAL A 35 5.05 -1.87 8.75
CA VAL A 35 4.83 -0.45 9.09
C VAL A 35 3.95 0.24 8.04
N TYR A 36 4.26 0.05 6.75
CA TYR A 36 3.46 0.60 5.66
C TYR A 36 2.01 0.14 5.75
N PHE A 37 1.77 -1.18 5.79
CA PHE A 37 0.42 -1.72 5.84
C PHE A 37 -0.30 -1.29 7.12
N THR A 38 0.36 -1.25 8.27
CA THR A 38 -0.25 -0.79 9.52
C THR A 38 -0.67 0.68 9.42
N LEU A 39 0.21 1.59 8.98
CA LEU A 39 -0.12 3.01 8.86
C LEU A 39 -1.25 3.25 7.86
N PHE A 40 -1.16 2.65 6.67
CA PHE A 40 -2.18 2.81 5.63
C PHE A 40 -3.50 2.11 5.99
N ALA A 41 -3.46 0.92 6.59
CA ALA A 41 -4.65 0.21 7.02
C ALA A 41 -5.33 0.94 8.17
N LEU A 42 -4.58 1.45 9.16
CA LEU A 42 -5.15 2.29 10.22
C LEU A 42 -5.79 3.54 9.62
N GLY A 43 -5.12 4.21 8.68
CA GLY A 43 -5.71 5.33 7.94
C GLY A 43 -7.01 4.96 7.21
N ALA A 44 -7.04 3.82 6.54
CA ALA A 44 -8.24 3.31 5.87
C ALA A 44 -9.36 2.95 6.85
N VAL A 45 -9.03 2.39 8.02
CA VAL A 45 -9.99 2.10 9.10
C VAL A 45 -10.57 3.41 9.65
N VAL A 46 -9.75 4.42 9.89
CA VAL A 46 -10.20 5.75 10.33
C VAL A 46 -11.13 6.37 9.29
N LEU A 47 -10.79 6.34 8.01
CA LEU A 47 -11.66 6.81 6.92
C LEU A 47 -12.99 6.04 6.87
N ARG A 48 -12.96 4.73 7.13
CA ARG A 48 -14.15 3.88 7.20
C ARG A 48 -15.04 4.25 8.38
N ILE A 49 -14.47 4.54 9.55
CA ILE A 49 -15.21 5.01 10.73
C ILE A 49 -15.84 6.37 10.48
N LEU A 50 -15.11 7.28 9.83
CA LEU A 50 -15.61 8.59 9.43
C LEU A 50 -16.68 8.54 8.32
N ARG A 51 -17.02 7.34 7.81
CA ARG A 51 -18.02 7.09 6.76
C ARG A 51 -17.82 7.94 5.50
N LYS A 52 -16.63 8.51 5.32
CA LYS A 52 -16.28 9.32 4.15
C LYS A 52 -15.92 8.36 3.04
N ASP A 53 -16.93 7.97 2.26
CA ASP A 53 -16.73 7.17 1.06
C ASP A 53 -16.13 8.05 -0.03
N LEU A 54 -14.82 8.33 0.10
CA LEU A 54 -14.06 9.13 -0.86
C LEU A 54 -14.08 8.54 -2.27
N LEU A 55 -14.37 7.24 -2.38
CA LEU A 55 -14.35 6.53 -3.65
C LEU A 55 -15.75 6.18 -4.16
N ASN A 56 -16.82 6.64 -3.49
CA ASN A 56 -18.22 6.28 -3.79
C ASN A 56 -18.35 4.78 -4.13
N ARG A 57 -17.69 3.93 -3.33
CA ARG A 57 -17.50 2.49 -3.59
C ARG A 57 -18.77 1.69 -3.39
N LYS A 58 -19.81 2.28 -2.80
CA LYS A 58 -21.16 1.70 -2.92
C LYS A 58 -21.51 1.63 -4.40
N ALA A 59 -21.74 0.41 -4.89
CA ALA A 59 -22.41 0.21 -6.16
C ALA A 59 -23.69 1.03 -6.13
N ASN A 60 -23.76 2.09 -6.93
CA ASN A 60 -25.01 2.78 -7.15
C ASN A 60 -25.94 1.73 -7.78
N GLU A 61 -27.05 1.41 -7.11
CA GLU A 61 -28.11 0.54 -7.67
C GLU A 61 -28.84 1.21 -8.85
N GLY A 62 -28.37 2.39 -9.28
CA GLY A 62 -28.87 3.09 -10.45
C GLY A 62 -28.33 2.51 -11.75
N VAL A 63 -29.17 2.53 -12.79
CA VAL A 63 -28.92 2.05 -14.17
C VAL A 63 -27.76 2.78 -14.87
N SER A 64 -27.12 3.77 -14.23
CA SER A 64 -26.16 4.69 -14.86
C SER A 64 -24.94 4.95 -13.97
N TYR A 65 -23.75 4.88 -14.57
CA TYR A 65 -22.47 5.28 -13.99
C TYR A 65 -22.34 6.82 -13.82
N TRP A 66 -23.23 7.59 -14.44
CA TRP A 66 -23.16 9.05 -14.39
C TRP A 66 -23.60 9.58 -13.02
N ALA A 67 -22.63 10.09 -12.25
CA ALA A 67 -22.92 10.90 -11.06
C ALA A 67 -23.68 12.15 -11.52
N ARG A 68 -24.89 12.36 -10.98
CA ARG A 68 -25.71 13.53 -11.27
C ARG A 68 -24.93 14.75 -10.79
N ARG A 69 -24.40 15.55 -11.73
CA ARG A 69 -23.85 16.86 -11.41
C ARG A 69 -24.97 17.68 -10.77
N ASP A 70 -24.67 18.25 -9.62
CA ASP A 70 -25.42 19.33 -9.03
C ASP A 70 -25.66 20.37 -10.13
N GLN A 71 -26.94 20.59 -10.45
CA GLN A 71 -27.37 21.62 -11.35
C GLN A 71 -27.13 22.94 -10.63
N ILE A 72 -25.88 23.41 -10.67
CA ILE A 72 -25.53 24.79 -10.31
C ILE A 72 -26.30 25.62 -11.32
N GLY A 73 -27.41 26.21 -10.86
CA GLY A 73 -28.48 26.73 -11.70
C GLY A 73 -27.97 27.34 -13.00
N ASP A 74 -28.50 26.86 -14.12
CA ASP A 74 -28.26 27.39 -15.45
C ASP A 74 -28.77 28.84 -15.51
N SER A 75 -27.98 29.77 -14.98
CA SER A 75 -28.18 31.18 -15.24
C SER A 75 -27.70 31.43 -16.66
N LEU A 76 -28.61 31.92 -17.51
CA LEU A 76 -28.35 32.30 -18.90
C LEU A 76 -27.14 33.25 -19.04
N GLU A 77 -26.76 33.94 -17.95
CA GLU A 77 -25.56 34.79 -17.86
C GLU A 77 -24.24 34.01 -18.03
N ARG A 78 -24.15 32.75 -17.60
CA ARG A 78 -22.89 31.99 -17.65
C ARG A 78 -22.54 31.55 -19.08
N SER A 79 -23.54 31.28 -19.90
CA SER A 79 -23.39 30.92 -21.31
C SER A 79 -22.87 32.08 -22.17
N ARG A 80 -22.97 33.33 -21.69
CA ARG A 80 -22.44 34.51 -22.38
C ARG A 80 -20.92 34.71 -22.24
N HIS A 81 -20.27 33.99 -21.33
CA HIS A 81 -18.82 34.13 -21.09
C HIS A 81 -17.97 33.02 -21.71
N GLN A 82 -18.59 32.03 -22.37
CA GLN A 82 -17.87 30.88 -22.95
C GLN A 82 -17.54 31.03 -24.44
N PHE A 83 -18.08 32.05 -25.11
CA PHE A 83 -17.79 32.41 -26.49
C PHE A 83 -17.36 33.88 -26.56
#